data_AF-A0A1B6Z727-F1
#
_entry.id   AF-A0A1B6Z727-F1
#
_cell.length_a   1.000
_cell.length_b   1.000
_cell.length_c   1.000
_cell.angle_alpha   90.00
_cell.angle_beta   90.00
_cell.angle_gamma   90.00
#
_symmetry.space_group_name_H-M   'P 1'
#
loop_
_entity.id
_entity.type
_entity.pdbx_description
1 polymer ?
#
loop_
_entity_poly.entity_id
_entity_poly.type
_entity_poly.pdbx_seq_one_letter_code
_entity_poly.pdbx_strand_id
1 'polypeptide(L)'
;MTETSRISEAHIKAGVSMLLNQAASTSGRSQARIASEAEIDRGTMRRILAGKREATVSEALRILYGAGASPHAHLLLYLASDQNAASRWMQTDLALFFEELVRHLPDVLEMQLGDHLHDVKPHWANGTAKRVARLLAEHIDDLTRKDALLGDGSDRTNGGGYD
;
A
#
# COMPACT_ATOMS: atom_id res chain seq x y z
N MET A 1 -8.88 -21.36 -13.61
CA MET A 1 -9.68 -20.41 -12.80
C MET A 1 -10.09 -19.26 -13.68
N THR A 2 -11.39 -19.04 -13.88
CA THR A 2 -11.92 -17.92 -14.66
C THR A 2 -11.80 -16.61 -13.88
N GLU A 3 -11.70 -15.47 -14.56
CA GLU A 3 -11.62 -14.14 -13.95
C GLU A 3 -12.82 -13.86 -13.01
N THR A 4 -14.00 -14.35 -13.39
CA THR A 4 -15.22 -14.32 -12.58
C THR A 4 -15.08 -15.07 -11.25
N SER A 5 -14.28 -16.13 -11.18
CA SER A 5 -14.04 -16.88 -9.94
C SER A 5 -13.21 -16.07 -8.93
N ARG A 6 -12.33 -15.17 -9.40
CA ARG A 6 -11.54 -14.29 -8.53
C ARG A 6 -12.36 -13.14 -7.93
N ILE A 7 -13.39 -12.69 -8.64
CA ILE A 7 -14.29 -11.61 -8.16
C ILE A 7 -15.47 -12.20 -7.36
N SER A 8 -15.53 -13.52 -7.18
CA SER A 8 -16.57 -14.13 -6.36
C SER A 8 -16.47 -13.65 -4.91
N GLU A 9 -17.62 -13.40 -4.29
CA GLU A 9 -17.69 -12.90 -2.92
C GLU A 9 -16.97 -13.83 -1.92
N ALA A 10 -17.05 -15.16 -2.12
CA ALA A 10 -16.33 -16.13 -1.32
C ALA A 10 -14.79 -15.98 -1.44
N HIS A 11 -14.27 -15.74 -2.65
CA HIS A 11 -12.84 -15.51 -2.86
C HIS A 11 -12.41 -14.20 -2.22
N ILE A 12 -13.20 -13.13 -2.40
CA ILE A 12 -12.92 -11.81 -1.83
C ILE A 12 -12.84 -11.89 -0.30
N LYS A 13 -13.82 -12.54 0.35
CA LYS A 13 -13.86 -12.70 1.81
C LYS A 13 -12.66 -13.47 2.33
N ALA A 14 -12.34 -14.59 1.68
CA ALA A 14 -11.18 -15.41 2.04
C ALA A 14 -9.88 -14.59 1.93
N GLY A 15 -9.65 -13.94 0.79
CA GLY A 15 -8.43 -13.18 0.56
C GLY A 15 -8.28 -11.96 1.48
N VAL A 16 -9.38 -11.24 1.79
CA VAL A 16 -9.35 -10.16 2.79
C VAL A 16 -9.00 -10.71 4.17
N SER A 17 -9.63 -11.79 4.63
CA SER A 17 -9.30 -12.37 5.94
C SER A 17 -7.83 -12.81 6.02
N MET A 18 -7.29 -13.39 4.95
CA MET A 18 -5.90 -13.79 4.86
C MET A 18 -4.94 -12.58 4.86
N LEU A 19 -5.28 -11.50 4.13
CA LEU A 19 -4.52 -10.25 4.15
C LEU A 19 -4.45 -9.65 5.56
N LEU A 20 -5.59 -9.55 6.25
CA LEU A 20 -5.67 -9.00 7.60
C LEU A 20 -4.90 -9.86 8.61
N ASN A 21 -5.00 -11.19 8.49
CA ASN A 21 -4.25 -12.09 9.34
C ASN A 21 -2.74 -12.01 9.10
N GLN A 22 -2.32 -11.87 7.83
CA GLN A 22 -0.93 -11.68 7.47
C GLN A 22 -0.39 -10.37 8.08
N ALA A 23 -1.08 -9.25 7.88
CA ALA A 23 -0.69 -7.96 8.43
C ALA A 23 -0.56 -8.01 9.97
N ALA A 24 -1.55 -8.59 10.65
CA ALA A 24 -1.50 -8.74 12.10
C ALA A 24 -0.33 -9.62 12.55
N SER A 25 -0.06 -10.72 11.86
CA SER A 25 1.00 -11.69 12.21
C SER A 25 2.41 -11.16 11.96
N THR A 26 2.62 -10.37 10.90
CA THR A 26 3.95 -9.81 10.56
C THR A 26 4.24 -8.48 11.23
N SER A 27 3.26 -7.84 11.87
CA SER A 27 3.42 -6.54 12.53
C SER A 27 4.42 -6.54 13.71
N GLY A 28 4.68 -7.71 14.32
CA GLY A 28 5.38 -7.79 15.60
C GLY A 28 4.58 -7.27 16.80
N ARG A 29 3.31 -6.91 16.59
CA ARG A 29 2.41 -6.32 17.60
C ARG A 29 1.43 -7.37 18.11
N SER A 30 1.03 -7.27 19.37
CA SER A 30 0.03 -8.22 19.91
C SER A 30 -1.34 -7.98 19.28
N GLN A 31 -2.08 -9.06 19.00
CA GLN A 31 -3.45 -8.94 18.48
C GLN A 31 -4.36 -8.11 19.40
N ALA A 32 -4.13 -8.13 20.71
CA ALA A 32 -4.86 -7.30 21.66
C ALA A 32 -4.61 -5.81 21.46
N ARG A 33 -3.37 -5.42 21.14
CA ARG A 33 -3.01 -4.02 20.83
C ARG A 33 -3.62 -3.59 19.51
N ILE A 34 -3.51 -4.41 18.47
CA ILE A 34 -4.11 -4.13 17.15
C ILE A 34 -5.64 -3.98 17.30
N ALA A 35 -6.29 -4.89 18.01
CA ALA A 35 -7.73 -4.83 18.25
C ALA A 35 -8.14 -3.55 19.00
N SER A 36 -7.35 -3.13 20.00
CA SER A 36 -7.58 -1.89 20.73
C SER A 36 -7.47 -0.66 19.83
N GLU A 37 -6.44 -0.56 19.01
CA GLU A 37 -6.26 0.57 18.07
C GLU A 37 -7.27 0.55 16.94
N ALA A 38 -7.72 -0.63 16.54
CA ALA A 38 -8.77 -0.78 15.55
C ALA A 38 -10.19 -0.54 16.13
N GLU A 39 -10.33 -0.34 17.44
CA GLU A 39 -11.62 -0.22 18.13
C GLU A 39 -12.52 -1.46 17.92
N ILE A 40 -11.90 -2.65 17.90
CA ILE A 40 -12.59 -3.93 17.66
C ILE A 40 -12.48 -4.81 18.91
N ASP A 41 -13.60 -5.40 19.33
CA ASP A 41 -13.61 -6.42 20.39
C ASP A 41 -12.67 -7.60 20.04
N ARG A 42 -11.94 -8.12 21.04
CA ARG A 42 -10.98 -9.22 20.84
C ARG A 42 -11.63 -10.47 20.24
N GLY A 43 -12.86 -10.79 20.61
CA GLY A 43 -13.61 -11.91 20.06
C GLY A 43 -13.96 -11.69 18.60
N THR A 44 -14.42 -10.48 18.25
CA THR A 44 -14.69 -10.07 16.87
C THR A 44 -13.42 -10.09 16.01
N MET A 45 -12.33 -9.48 16.48
CA MET A 45 -11.03 -9.50 15.81
C MET A 45 -10.59 -10.93 15.49
N ARG A 46 -10.64 -11.83 16.49
CA ARG A 46 -10.25 -13.23 16.30
C ARG A 46 -11.08 -13.93 15.23
N ARG A 47 -12.39 -13.66 15.17
CA ARG A 47 -13.27 -14.24 14.13
C ARG A 47 -12.99 -13.64 12.74
N ILE A 48 -12.68 -12.34 12.65
CA ILE A 48 -12.27 -11.69 11.40
C ILE A 48 -10.99 -12.34 10.85
N LEU A 49 -9.94 -12.40 11.67
CA LEU A 49 -8.65 -12.95 11.25
C LEU A 49 -8.74 -14.44 10.87
N ALA A 50 -9.65 -15.18 11.51
CA ALA A 50 -9.90 -16.59 11.20
C ALA A 50 -10.83 -16.81 9.98
N GLY A 51 -11.30 -15.74 9.32
CA GLY A 51 -12.26 -15.84 8.21
C GLY A 51 -13.66 -16.33 8.62
N LYS A 52 -13.96 -16.34 9.93
CA LYS A 52 -15.25 -16.79 10.50
C LYS A 52 -16.29 -15.66 10.57
N ARG A 53 -15.85 -14.41 10.40
CA ARG A 53 -16.68 -13.23 10.31
C ARG A 53 -16.06 -12.31 9.26
N GLU A 54 -16.89 -11.69 8.44
CA GLU A 54 -16.45 -10.67 7.50
C GLU A 54 -16.05 -9.39 8.23
N ALA A 55 -14.97 -8.77 7.76
CA ALA A 55 -14.65 -7.41 8.13
C ALA A 55 -15.48 -6.46 7.27
N THR A 56 -16.03 -5.42 7.88
CA THR A 56 -16.41 -4.22 7.13
C THR A 56 -15.16 -3.57 6.53
N VAL A 57 -15.32 -2.73 5.50
CA VAL A 57 -14.19 -1.98 4.92
C VAL A 57 -13.49 -1.14 5.99
N SER A 58 -14.25 -0.50 6.90
CA SER A 58 -13.68 0.30 7.98
C SER A 58 -12.88 -0.56 8.97
N GLU A 59 -13.37 -1.75 9.35
CA GLU A 59 -12.62 -2.68 10.19
C GLU A 59 -11.35 -3.17 9.49
N ALA A 60 -11.42 -3.50 8.20
CA ALA A 60 -10.25 -3.92 7.43
C ALA A 60 -9.16 -2.83 7.40
N LEU A 61 -9.53 -1.59 7.09
CA LEU A 61 -8.61 -0.45 7.08
C LEU A 61 -8.00 -0.19 8.46
N ARG A 62 -8.81 -0.24 9.51
CA ARG A 62 -8.35 -0.04 10.89
C ARG A 62 -7.43 -1.16 11.38
N ILE A 63 -7.70 -2.41 10.99
CA ILE A 63 -6.83 -3.54 11.30
C ILE A 63 -5.48 -3.40 10.60
N LEU A 64 -5.47 -3.02 9.31
CA LEU A 64 -4.24 -2.75 8.57
C LEU A 64 -3.44 -1.63 9.23
N TYR A 65 -4.11 -0.52 9.58
CA TYR A 65 -3.50 0.60 10.27
C TYR A 65 -2.92 0.21 11.64
N GLY A 66 -3.71 -0.49 12.45
CA GLY A 66 -3.29 -0.99 13.76
C GLY A 66 -2.17 -2.04 13.69
N ALA A 67 -1.99 -2.69 12.54
CA ALA A 67 -0.85 -3.57 12.25
C ALA A 67 0.39 -2.83 11.73
N GLY A 68 0.34 -1.50 11.58
CA GLY A 68 1.41 -0.69 11.01
C GLY A 68 1.53 -0.77 9.49
N ALA A 69 0.54 -1.33 8.80
CA ALA A 69 0.50 -1.37 7.34
C ALA A 69 -0.21 -0.14 6.78
N SER A 70 0.18 0.28 5.57
CA SER A 70 -0.52 1.32 4.80
C SER A 70 -1.89 0.81 4.31
N PRO A 71 -3.02 1.31 4.86
CA PRO A 71 -4.30 0.62 4.69
C PRO A 71 -4.84 0.63 3.25
N HIS A 72 -4.75 1.78 2.55
CA HIS A 72 -5.32 1.92 1.22
C HIS A 72 -4.46 1.20 0.17
N ALA A 73 -3.14 1.30 0.29
CA ALA A 73 -2.17 0.59 -0.53
C ALA A 73 -2.43 -0.92 -0.51
N HIS A 74 -2.55 -1.52 0.67
CA HIS A 74 -2.71 -2.97 0.78
C HIS A 74 -4.08 -3.45 0.30
N LEU A 75 -5.14 -2.68 0.56
CA LEU A 75 -6.46 -3.01 0.04
C LEU A 75 -6.50 -2.88 -1.50
N LEU A 76 -5.88 -1.82 -2.06
CA LEU A 76 -5.80 -1.63 -3.50
C LEU A 76 -4.95 -2.70 -4.18
N LEU A 77 -3.77 -3.02 -3.63
CA LEU A 77 -2.92 -4.10 -4.15
C LEU A 77 -3.66 -5.44 -4.17
N TYR A 78 -4.43 -5.72 -3.12
CA TYR A 78 -5.26 -6.92 -3.06
C TYR A 78 -6.32 -6.94 -4.17
N LEU A 79 -7.07 -5.84 -4.31
CA LEU A 79 -8.14 -5.73 -5.31
C LEU A 79 -7.60 -5.75 -6.75
N ALA A 80 -6.43 -5.14 -6.99
CA ALA A 80 -5.85 -4.97 -8.32
C ALA A 80 -4.91 -6.10 -8.76
N SER A 81 -4.26 -6.79 -7.81
CA SER A 81 -3.12 -7.66 -8.11
C SER A 81 -3.05 -8.92 -7.24
N ASP A 82 -4.12 -9.24 -6.51
CA ASP A 82 -4.22 -10.37 -5.58
C ASP A 82 -3.40 -10.25 -4.28
N GLN A 83 -3.56 -11.25 -3.41
CA GLN A 83 -2.95 -11.29 -2.08
C GLN A 83 -1.41 -11.37 -2.11
N ASN A 84 -0.81 -11.93 -3.16
CA ASN A 84 0.63 -12.09 -3.24
C ASN A 84 1.34 -10.73 -3.35
N ALA A 85 0.79 -9.82 -4.16
CA ALA A 85 1.34 -8.47 -4.29
C ALA A 85 1.20 -7.69 -2.98
N ALA A 86 0.01 -7.71 -2.37
CA ALA A 86 -0.24 -7.05 -1.09
C ALA A 86 0.67 -7.58 0.03
N SER A 87 0.93 -8.89 0.07
CA SER A 87 1.78 -9.47 1.13
C SER A 87 3.27 -9.16 0.96
N ARG A 88 3.77 -9.05 -0.28
CA ARG A 88 5.19 -8.80 -0.55
C ARG A 88 5.65 -7.40 -0.12
N TRP A 89 4.78 -6.41 -0.21
CA TRP A 89 5.12 -5.02 0.13
C TRP A 89 4.81 -4.68 1.59
N MET A 90 4.25 -5.63 2.34
CA MET A 90 3.93 -5.48 3.75
C MET A 90 5.17 -5.07 4.55
N GLN A 91 5.05 -4.00 5.35
CA GLN A 91 6.13 -3.45 6.19
C GLN A 91 7.37 -2.98 5.39
N THR A 92 7.18 -2.50 4.17
CA THR A 92 8.25 -1.87 3.37
C THR A 92 7.97 -0.38 3.16
N ASP A 93 9.03 0.43 3.00
CA ASP A 93 8.90 1.85 2.65
C ASP A 93 8.20 2.03 1.29
N LEU A 94 8.30 1.03 0.40
CA LEU A 94 7.57 1.01 -0.86
C LEU A 94 6.05 1.02 -0.66
N ALA A 95 5.52 0.40 0.41
CA ALA A 95 4.09 0.47 0.70
C ALA A 95 3.65 1.84 1.24
N LEU A 96 4.52 2.54 1.98
CA LEU A 96 4.26 3.93 2.41
C LEU A 96 4.31 4.88 1.22
N PHE A 97 5.34 4.74 0.38
CA PHE A 97 5.44 5.47 -0.88
C PHE A 97 4.22 5.24 -1.77
N PHE A 98 3.81 3.97 -1.93
CA PHE A 98 2.67 3.63 -2.77
C PHE A 98 1.34 4.18 -2.22
N GLU A 99 1.13 4.19 -0.90
CA GLU A 99 -0.04 4.80 -0.25
C GLU A 99 -0.19 6.27 -0.65
N GLU A 100 0.87 7.05 -0.49
CA GLU A 100 0.84 8.47 -0.83
C GLU A 100 0.72 8.68 -2.33
N LEU A 101 1.43 7.88 -3.14
CA LEU A 101 1.32 7.93 -4.60
C LEU A 101 -0.13 7.72 -5.04
N VAL A 102 -0.81 6.66 -4.59
CA VAL A 102 -2.18 6.35 -5.08
C VAL A 102 -3.23 7.29 -4.53
N ARG A 103 -2.99 7.95 -3.39
CA ARG A 103 -3.87 9.01 -2.88
C ARG A 103 -3.81 10.27 -3.74
N HIS A 104 -2.62 10.65 -4.21
CA HIS A 104 -2.43 11.87 -4.99
C HIS A 104 -2.58 11.67 -6.51
N LEU A 105 -2.33 10.46 -7.01
CA LEU A 105 -2.28 10.19 -8.43
C LEU A 105 -3.57 10.56 -9.20
N PRO A 106 -4.79 10.31 -8.71
CA PRO A 106 -6.00 10.69 -9.42
C PRO A 106 -6.08 12.19 -9.72
N ASP A 107 -5.87 13.03 -8.70
CA ASP A 107 -5.93 14.49 -8.82
C ASP A 107 -4.84 15.02 -9.77
N VAL A 108 -3.63 14.48 -9.63
CA VAL A 108 -2.50 14.84 -10.51
C VAL A 108 -2.75 14.40 -11.94
N LEU A 109 -3.31 13.21 -12.17
CA LEU A 109 -3.65 12.73 -13.51
C LEU A 109 -4.72 13.58 -14.18
N GLU A 110 -5.79 13.91 -13.46
CA GLU A 110 -6.87 14.76 -13.99
C GLU A 110 -6.33 16.14 -14.38
N MET A 111 -5.52 16.75 -13.52
CA MET A 111 -4.86 18.02 -13.79
C MET A 111 -3.92 17.97 -15.01
N GLN A 112 -3.15 16.89 -15.18
CA GLN A 112 -2.19 16.77 -16.28
C GLN A 112 -2.84 16.40 -17.62
N LEU A 113 -3.94 15.64 -17.59
CA LEU A 113 -4.68 15.27 -18.80
C LEU A 113 -5.58 16.41 -19.28
N GLY A 114 -6.15 17.20 -18.37
CA GLY A 114 -7.05 18.30 -18.69
C GLY A 114 -8.15 17.86 -19.64
N ASP A 115 -8.29 18.56 -20.77
CA ASP A 115 -9.32 18.29 -21.78
C ASP A 115 -9.21 16.89 -22.42
N HIS A 116 -8.05 16.23 -22.33
CA HIS A 116 -7.82 14.90 -22.89
C HIS A 116 -8.29 13.75 -21.99
N LEU A 117 -8.82 14.03 -20.79
CA LEU A 117 -9.28 12.99 -19.87
C LEU A 117 -10.28 12.03 -20.53
N HIS A 118 -11.17 12.55 -21.36
CA HIS A 118 -12.20 11.77 -22.06
C HIS A 118 -11.69 11.01 -23.30
N ASP A 119 -10.45 11.28 -23.74
CA ASP A 119 -9.83 10.62 -24.90
C ASP A 119 -9.10 9.32 -24.54
N VAL A 120 -8.94 9.03 -23.24
CA VAL A 120 -8.19 7.88 -22.72
C VAL A 120 -8.88 6.56 -23.10
N LYS A 121 -8.14 5.68 -23.79
CA LYS A 121 -8.66 4.37 -24.21
C LYS A 121 -8.19 3.23 -23.28
N PRO A 122 -9.09 2.33 -22.83
CA PRO A 122 -8.73 1.24 -21.91
C PRO A 122 -7.58 0.34 -22.38
N HIS A 123 -7.50 0.07 -23.69
CA HIS A 123 -6.46 -0.80 -24.26
C HIS A 123 -5.04 -0.20 -24.20
N TRP A 124 -4.88 1.08 -23.85
CA TRP A 124 -3.58 1.71 -23.61
C TRP A 124 -2.99 1.34 -22.25
N ALA A 125 -3.80 0.87 -21.30
CA ALA A 125 -3.42 0.71 -19.89
C ALA A 125 -2.13 -0.08 -19.67
N ASN A 126 -1.96 -1.21 -20.36
CA ASN A 126 -0.75 -2.05 -20.20
C ASN A 126 0.52 -1.33 -20.69
N GLY A 127 0.45 -0.65 -21.83
CA GLY A 127 1.57 0.13 -22.36
C GLY A 127 1.93 1.30 -21.45
N THR A 128 0.91 2.01 -20.97
CA THR A 128 1.07 3.12 -20.02
C THR A 128 1.65 2.65 -18.69
N ALA A 129 1.19 1.54 -18.13
CA ALA A 129 1.72 0.98 -16.88
C ALA A 129 3.22 0.66 -16.98
N LYS A 130 3.67 0.07 -18.08
CA LYS A 130 5.10 -0.18 -18.34
C LYS A 130 5.90 1.12 -18.42
N ARG A 131 5.36 2.14 -19.09
CA ARG A 131 5.99 3.45 -19.20
C ARG A 131 6.09 4.14 -17.83
N VAL A 132 5.01 4.14 -17.06
CA VAL A 132 4.97 4.69 -15.70
C VAL A 132 5.98 3.98 -14.80
N ALA A 133 6.04 2.65 -14.84
CA ALA A 133 7.00 1.88 -14.05
C ALA A 133 8.46 2.26 -14.38
N ARG A 134 8.78 2.43 -15.67
CA ARG A 134 10.12 2.86 -16.10
C ARG A 134 10.44 4.28 -15.64
N LEU A 135 9.54 5.24 -15.88
CA LEU A 135 9.72 6.64 -15.46
C LEU A 135 9.86 6.75 -13.94
N LEU A 136 9.09 5.97 -13.20
CA LEU A 136 9.16 5.92 -11.75
C LEU A 136 10.51 5.39 -11.26
N ALA A 137 11.01 4.30 -11.87
CA ALA A 137 12.32 3.75 -11.52
C ALA A 137 13.46 4.76 -11.80
N GLU A 138 13.46 5.37 -13.00
CA GLU A 138 14.42 6.41 -13.36
C GLU A 138 14.36 7.60 -12.39
N HIS A 139 13.15 8.02 -11.98
CA HIS A 139 12.96 9.11 -11.03
C HIS A 139 13.43 8.78 -9.61
N ILE A 140 13.19 7.56 -9.12
CA ILE A 140 13.68 7.11 -7.80
C ILE A 140 15.21 7.08 -7.79
N ASP A 141 15.84 6.61 -8.87
CA ASP A 141 17.30 6.62 -9.01
C ASP A 141 17.86 8.07 -8.97
N ASP A 142 17.17 9.01 -9.62
CA ASP A 142 17.51 10.43 -9.58
C ASP A 142 17.38 11.02 -8.17
N LEU A 143 16.28 10.72 -7.46
CA LEU A 143 16.06 11.17 -6.09
C LEU A 143 17.12 10.61 -5.15
N THR A 144 17.42 9.32 -5.25
CA THR A 144 18.46 8.65 -4.44
C THR A 144 19.83 9.30 -4.66
N ARG A 145 20.18 9.64 -5.91
CA ARG A 145 21.42 10.36 -6.20
C ARG A 145 21.45 11.76 -5.58
N LYS A 146 20.33 12.49 -5.64
CA LYS A 146 20.22 13.83 -5.04
C LYS A 146 20.32 13.78 -3.52
N ASP A 147 19.67 12.82 -2.88
CA ASP A 147 19.72 12.63 -1.43
C ASP A 147 21.15 12.32 -0.96
N ALA A 148 21.90 11.50 -1.69
CA ALA A 148 23.31 11.25 -1.40
C ALA A 148 24.17 12.53 -1.48
N LEU A 149 23.96 13.36 -2.50
CA LEU A 149 24.68 14.63 -2.66
C LEU A 149 24.34 15.65 -1.58
N LEU A 150 23.09 15.67 -1.10
CA LEU A 150 22.62 16.59 -0.05
C LEU A 150 23.02 16.09 1.35
N GLY A 151 23.00 14.78 1.59
CA GLY A 151 23.44 14.16 2.84
C GLY A 151 24.93 14.42 3.13
N ASP A 152 25.78 14.28 2.12
CA ASP A 152 27.22 14.57 2.20
C ASP A 152 27.55 16.06 2.48
N GLY A 153 26.61 16.97 2.24
CA GLY A 153 26.76 18.40 2.53
C GLY A 153 26.55 18.76 4.00
N SER A 154 25.78 17.96 4.73
CA SER A 154 25.44 18.19 6.14
C SER A 154 26.55 17.75 7.12
N ASP A 155 27.38 16.78 6.72
CA ASP A 155 28.53 16.32 7.52
C ASP A 155 29.76 17.24 7.42
N ARG A 156 29.80 18.15 6.43
CA ARG A 156 30.95 19.05 6.22
C ARG A 156 30.90 20.33 7.06
N THR A 157 29.77 20.67 7.66
CA THR A 157 29.59 21.92 8.43
C THR A 157 29.91 21.79 9.93
N ASN A 158 30.14 20.58 10.45
CA ASN A 158 30.44 20.34 11.88
C ASN A 158 31.92 20.00 12.19
N GLY A 159 32.82 20.07 11.22
CA GLY A 159 34.25 19.77 11.41
C GLY A 159 35.16 20.99 11.26
N GLY A 160 35.17 21.89 12.25
CA GLY A 160 36.03 23.08 12.19
C GLY A 160 36.12 23.83 13.51
N GLY A 161 36.72 23.20 14.52
CA GLY A 161 37.00 23.81 15.82
C GLY A 161 38.22 23.20 16.48
N TYR A 162 39.40 23.53 15.96
CA TYR A 162 40.66 23.53 16.72
C TYR A 162 41.34 24.87 16.48
N ASP A 163 41.23 25.76 17.47
CA ASP A 163 42.34 26.49 18.10
C ASP A 163 41.82 27.15 19.38
#